data_AF-A0A9E0SZN6-F1
#
_entry.id   AF-A0A9E0SZN6-F1
#
_cell.length_a   1.000
_cell.length_b   1.000
_cell.length_c   1.000
_cell.angle_alpha   90.00
_cell.angle_beta   90.00
_cell.angle_gamma   90.00
#
_symmetry.space_group_name_H-M   'P 1'
#
loop_
_entity.id
_entity.type
_entity.pdbx_description
1 polymer ?
#
loop_
_entity_poly.entity_id
_entity_poly.type
_entity_poly.pdbx_seq_one_letter_code
_entity_poly.pdbx_strand_id
1 'polypeptide(L)'
;MNVNRYAQALRPWGAVGFNDEMKQVFDKFFGEVDGESNVVTSQWAPRVDIKEEADRFVIFADIPGVEPKDIEIHMDKGVLTLKGERSSESTHQSDRYSRVERAHGAFYRRFALPDSANAEGIAATGKHGVLEISIPKKPETTPRRIQVS
;
A
#
# COMPACT_ATOMS: atom_id res chain seq x y z
N MET A 1 -41.27 29.13 16.44
CA MET A 1 -39.89 28.61 16.44
C MET A 1 -39.61 28.04 15.06
N ASN A 2 -38.71 28.68 14.33
CA ASN A 2 -38.40 28.40 12.93
C ASN A 2 -37.23 27.42 12.90
N VAL A 3 -37.43 26.19 12.43
CA VAL A 3 -36.35 25.22 12.24
C VAL A 3 -36.16 24.99 10.75
N ASN A 4 -35.14 25.65 10.20
CA ASN A 4 -34.66 25.45 8.84
C ASN A 4 -34.17 24.00 8.68
N ARG A 5 -34.88 23.24 7.83
CA ARG A 5 -34.40 21.95 7.33
C ARG A 5 -33.42 22.20 6.19
N TYR A 6 -32.13 21.97 6.43
CA TYR A 6 -31.15 21.74 5.37
C TYR A 6 -30.96 20.23 5.21
N ALA A 7 -31.80 19.60 4.39
CA ALA A 7 -31.48 18.33 3.78
C ALA A 7 -30.87 18.64 2.40
N GLN A 8 -29.54 18.70 2.34
CA GLN A 8 -28.84 18.69 1.05
C GLN A 8 -28.47 17.25 0.71
N ALA A 9 -28.87 16.90 -0.51
CA ALA A 9 -28.79 15.58 -1.10
C ALA A 9 -27.36 15.06 -1.16
N LEU A 10 -27.17 13.82 -0.69
CA LEU A 10 -26.00 13.00 -0.99
C LEU A 10 -26.04 12.66 -2.49
N ARG A 11 -25.40 13.48 -3.31
CA ARG A 11 -25.02 13.10 -4.66
C ARG A 11 -23.73 12.27 -4.58
N PRO A 12 -23.67 11.05 -5.13
CA PRO A 12 -22.40 10.35 -5.26
C PRO A 12 -21.54 11.13 -6.25
N TRP A 13 -20.45 11.72 -5.76
CA TRP A 13 -19.56 12.54 -6.59
C TRP A 13 -18.67 11.63 -7.44
N GLY A 14 -18.51 12.04 -8.70
CA GLY A 14 -17.95 11.26 -9.79
C GLY A 14 -16.59 10.64 -9.50
N ALA A 15 -16.47 9.39 -9.94
CA ALA A 15 -15.21 8.80 -10.37
C ALA A 15 -14.60 9.71 -11.45
N VAL A 16 -13.62 10.53 -11.06
CA VAL A 16 -12.76 11.24 -12.01
C VAL A 16 -11.34 10.75 -11.71
N GLY A 17 -10.81 9.95 -12.63
CA GLY A 17 -9.37 9.69 -12.77
C GLY A 17 -8.74 8.54 -11.97
N PHE A 18 -9.27 8.14 -10.80
CA PHE A 18 -8.53 7.22 -9.91
C PHE A 18 -8.33 5.78 -10.45
N ASN A 19 -9.22 5.29 -11.30
CA ASN A 19 -9.33 3.85 -11.51
C ASN A 19 -8.43 3.29 -12.60
N ASP A 20 -8.28 3.90 -13.78
CA ASP A 20 -7.79 3.09 -14.91
C ASP A 20 -6.27 2.95 -14.94
N GLU A 21 -5.50 4.01 -14.70
CA GLU A 21 -4.04 3.94 -14.75
C GLU A 21 -3.46 3.17 -13.56
N MET A 22 -3.93 3.48 -12.34
CA MET A 22 -3.55 2.74 -11.14
C MET A 22 -4.06 1.30 -11.17
N LYS A 23 -5.31 1.01 -11.60
CA LYS A 23 -5.72 -0.40 -11.75
C LYS A 23 -4.98 -1.11 -12.86
N GLN A 24 -4.64 -0.47 -13.98
CA GLN A 24 -3.87 -1.13 -15.03
C GLN A 24 -2.45 -1.47 -14.57
N VAL A 25 -1.79 -0.55 -13.88
CA VAL A 25 -0.47 -0.78 -13.30
C VAL A 25 -0.56 -1.83 -12.17
N PHE A 26 -1.60 -1.77 -11.34
CA PHE A 26 -1.85 -2.79 -10.33
C PHE A 26 -2.16 -4.16 -10.96
N ASP A 27 -3.17 -4.30 -11.80
CA ASP A 27 -3.52 -5.56 -12.46
C ASP A 27 -2.34 -6.13 -13.29
N LYS A 28 -1.48 -5.30 -13.88
CA LYS A 28 -0.30 -5.78 -14.62
C LYS A 28 0.81 -6.34 -13.71
N PHE A 29 0.89 -5.90 -12.45
CA PHE A 29 1.90 -6.37 -11.49
C PHE A 29 1.34 -7.33 -10.42
N PHE A 30 0.02 -7.31 -10.20
CA PHE A 30 -0.73 -8.13 -9.24
C PHE A 30 -1.62 -9.19 -9.89
N GLY A 31 -1.91 -9.10 -11.20
CA GLY A 31 -2.76 -10.04 -11.93
C GLY A 31 -2.08 -11.35 -12.34
N GLU A 32 -0.82 -11.56 -11.92
CA GLU A 32 -0.05 -12.78 -12.17
C GLU A 32 0.50 -13.32 -10.83
N VAL A 33 -0.40 -13.58 -9.86
CA VAL A 33 -0.06 -14.41 -8.68
C VAL A 33 -0.36 -15.89 -8.91
N ASP A 34 -0.80 -16.26 -10.13
CA ASP A 34 -0.92 -17.65 -10.58
C ASP A 34 -0.02 -17.87 -11.81
N GLY A 35 1.22 -18.34 -11.60
CA GLY A 35 2.04 -18.88 -12.69
C GLY A 35 3.51 -18.47 -12.66
N GLU A 36 4.33 -19.31 -12.01
CA GLU A 36 5.76 -19.55 -12.30
C GLU A 36 6.62 -18.41 -12.87
N SER A 37 7.37 -17.69 -12.01
CA SER A 37 8.85 -17.56 -12.12
C SER A 37 9.44 -16.59 -11.07
N ASN A 38 10.47 -17.04 -10.36
CA ASN A 38 11.25 -16.32 -9.33
C ASN A 38 10.47 -15.85 -8.08
N VAL A 39 9.65 -16.75 -7.54
CA VAL A 39 8.86 -16.53 -6.33
C VAL A 39 9.77 -16.54 -5.09
N VAL A 40 10.11 -15.37 -4.55
CA VAL A 40 10.23 -15.26 -3.08
C VAL A 40 8.87 -15.70 -2.55
N THR A 41 8.77 -16.92 -2.02
CA THR A 41 7.54 -17.51 -1.53
C THR A 41 7.09 -16.74 -0.30
N SER A 42 6.33 -15.67 -0.53
CA SER A 42 5.66 -14.92 0.52
C SER A 42 4.73 -15.89 1.24
N GLN A 43 5.15 -16.35 2.42
CA GLN A 43 4.39 -17.29 3.26
C GLN A 43 3.15 -16.62 3.86
N TRP A 44 3.22 -15.31 4.03
CA TRP A 44 2.12 -14.46 4.43
C TRP A 44 1.98 -13.29 3.47
N ALA A 45 0.74 -12.98 3.08
CA ALA A 45 0.41 -11.80 2.28
C ALA A 45 -0.48 -10.86 3.11
N PRO A 46 0.11 -9.82 3.75
CA PRO A 46 -0.64 -8.78 4.45
C PRO A 46 -1.74 -8.18 3.56
N ARG A 47 -2.91 -7.92 4.13
CA ARG A 47 -4.01 -7.22 3.44
C ARG A 47 -3.67 -5.74 3.38
N VAL A 48 -4.09 -5.09 2.30
CA VAL A 48 -3.71 -3.71 2.01
C VAL A 48 -4.86 -2.92 1.40
N ASP A 49 -4.96 -1.66 1.80
CA ASP A 49 -5.81 -0.64 1.19
C ASP A 49 -4.94 0.48 0.64
N ILE A 50 -5.36 1.06 -0.49
CA ILE A 50 -4.60 2.12 -1.16
C ILE A 50 -5.56 3.22 -1.55
N LYS A 51 -5.18 4.46 -1.22
CA LYS A 51 -5.93 5.65 -1.62
C LYS A 51 -4.98 6.71 -2.16
N GLU A 52 -5.51 7.51 -3.06
CA GLU A 52 -4.87 8.73 -3.53
C GLU A 52 -5.56 9.93 -2.88
N GLU A 53 -4.75 10.85 -2.38
CA GLU A 53 -5.15 12.16 -1.89
C GLU A 53 -4.60 13.23 -2.86
N ALA A 54 -4.94 14.51 -2.63
CA ALA A 54 -4.54 15.58 -3.53
C ALA A 54 -3.02 15.68 -3.72
N ASP A 55 -2.27 15.52 -2.63
CA ASP A 55 -0.83 15.76 -2.53
C ASP A 55 0.00 14.50 -2.26
N ARG A 56 -0.63 13.32 -2.09
CA ARG A 56 0.06 12.07 -1.76
C ARG A 56 -0.73 10.82 -2.14
N PHE A 57 -0.04 9.68 -2.18
CA PHE A 57 -0.62 8.34 -2.12
C PHE A 57 -0.45 7.78 -0.71
N VAL A 58 -1.42 7.01 -0.24
CA VAL A 58 -1.38 6.37 1.08
C VAL A 58 -1.69 4.89 0.93
N ILE A 59 -0.83 4.04 1.50
CA ILE A 59 -1.01 2.60 1.58
C ILE A 59 -1.18 2.22 3.05
N PHE A 60 -2.23 1.50 3.38
CA PHE A 60 -2.41 0.85 4.67
C PHE A 60 -2.14 -0.65 4.50
N ALA A 61 -1.36 -1.23 5.40
CA ALA A 61 -1.10 -2.67 5.43
C ALA A 61 -1.36 -3.23 6.82
N ASP A 62 -2.17 -4.29 6.90
CA ASP A 62 -2.43 -5.02 8.14
C ASP A 62 -1.25 -5.94 8.46
N ILE A 63 -0.37 -5.51 9.37
CA ILE A 63 0.84 -6.23 9.79
C ILE A 63 0.87 -6.43 11.32
N PRO A 64 -0.12 -7.13 11.92
CA PRO A 64 -0.19 -7.28 13.36
C PRO A 64 0.89 -8.23 13.91
N GLY A 65 1.64 -7.78 14.91
CA GLY A 65 2.64 -8.59 15.61
C GLY A 65 3.99 -8.69 14.90
N VAL A 66 4.33 -7.69 14.08
CA VAL A 66 5.68 -7.48 13.55
C VAL A 66 6.21 -6.19 14.16
N GLU A 67 7.45 -6.19 14.64
CA GLU A 67 8.06 -4.97 15.16
C GLU A 67 8.45 -4.05 14.00
N PRO A 68 8.31 -2.71 14.13
CA PRO A 68 8.64 -1.78 13.04
C PRO A 68 10.07 -1.92 12.51
N LYS A 69 11.03 -2.36 13.34
CA LYS A 69 12.42 -2.57 12.96
C LYS A 69 12.63 -3.76 12.02
N ASP A 70 11.67 -4.70 12.00
CA ASP A 70 11.69 -5.92 11.18
C ASP A 70 10.91 -5.72 9.86
N ILE A 71 10.48 -4.48 9.59
CA ILE A 71 9.78 -4.09 8.36
C ILE A 71 10.75 -3.25 7.52
N GLU A 72 10.93 -3.66 6.28
CA GLU A 72 11.75 -2.95 5.31
C GLU A 72 10.86 -2.42 4.17
N ILE A 73 11.03 -1.15 3.84
CA ILE A 73 10.31 -0.44 2.80
C ILE A 73 11.34 0.19 1.86
N HIS A 74 11.25 -0.15 0.57
CA HIS A 74 12.16 0.38 -0.45
C HIS A 74 11.38 0.81 -1.67
N MET A 75 11.84 1.85 -2.37
CA MET A 75 11.31 2.21 -3.69
C MET A 75 12.43 2.18 -4.72
N ASP A 76 12.24 1.40 -5.79
CA ASP A 76 13.15 1.35 -6.93
C ASP A 76 12.32 1.40 -8.22
N LYS A 77 12.73 2.26 -9.17
CA LYS A 77 12.13 2.38 -10.52
C LYS A 77 10.59 2.40 -10.53
N GLY A 78 9.99 3.20 -9.63
CA GLY A 78 8.54 3.34 -9.52
C GLY A 78 7.83 2.17 -8.82
N VAL A 79 8.56 1.21 -8.25
CA VAL A 79 8.01 0.08 -7.51
C VAL A 79 8.36 0.19 -6.04
N LEU A 80 7.35 0.37 -5.19
CA LEU A 80 7.47 0.29 -3.75
C LEU A 80 7.43 -1.18 -3.31
N THR A 81 8.44 -1.63 -2.58
CA THR A 81 8.54 -2.96 -1.98
C THR A 81 8.37 -2.85 -0.47
N LEU A 82 7.47 -3.66 0.08
CA LEU A 82 7.23 -3.84 1.51
C LEU A 82 7.57 -5.29 1.85
N LYS A 83 8.54 -5.50 2.74
CA LYS A 83 8.97 -6.85 3.16
C LYS A 83 9.20 -6.91 4.66
N GLY A 84 9.16 -8.12 5.21
CA GLY A 84 9.44 -8.40 6.61
C GLY A 84 9.03 -9.83 6.95
N GLU A 85 9.00 -10.16 8.23
CA GLU A 85 8.61 -11.49 8.70
C GLU A 85 7.79 -11.41 9.98
N ARG A 86 6.77 -12.26 10.08
CA ARG A 86 6.06 -12.50 11.34
C ARG A 86 6.45 -13.86 11.89
N SER A 87 7.11 -13.88 13.04
CA SER A 87 7.46 -15.13 13.70
C SER A 87 6.22 -15.92 14.11
N SER A 88 6.30 -17.25 14.04
CA SER A 88 5.28 -18.14 14.60
C SER A 88 5.54 -18.37 16.10
N GLU A 89 4.51 -18.29 16.94
CA GLU A 89 4.59 -18.72 18.34
C GLU A 89 4.76 -20.26 18.47
N SER A 90 4.56 -21.04 17.39
CA SER A 90 4.60 -22.51 17.38
C SER A 90 5.98 -23.16 17.42
N THR A 91 7.07 -22.41 17.57
CA THR A 91 8.44 -22.98 17.63
C THR A 91 8.73 -23.67 18.97
N HIS A 92 7.89 -23.47 19.99
CA HIS A 92 7.97 -24.25 21.22
C HIS A 92 7.20 -25.58 21.07
N GLN A 93 7.92 -26.71 21.06
CA GLN A 93 7.38 -28.07 21.05
C GLN A 93 6.41 -28.38 22.23
N SER A 94 6.24 -27.46 23.17
CA SER A 94 5.38 -27.59 24.36
C SER A 94 3.95 -27.09 24.19
N ASP A 95 3.62 -26.40 23.10
CA ASP A 95 2.37 -25.65 23.02
C ASP A 95 1.26 -26.47 22.32
N ARG A 96 0.23 -26.84 23.10
CA ARG A 96 -0.97 -27.51 22.58
C ARG A 96 -1.95 -26.49 22.01
N TYR A 97 -1.75 -26.09 20.76
CA TYR A 97 -2.75 -25.33 20.01
C TYR A 97 -3.95 -26.23 19.64
N SER A 98 -5.16 -25.79 19.97
CA SER A 98 -6.40 -26.44 19.48
C SER A 98 -6.72 -26.03 18.05
N ARG A 99 -6.30 -24.81 17.63
CA ARG A 99 -6.45 -24.29 16.27
C ARG A 99 -5.45 -23.16 16.00
N VAL A 100 -4.93 -23.10 14.78
CA VAL A 100 -4.06 -22.02 14.30
C VAL A 100 -4.68 -21.44 13.03
N GLU A 101 -5.09 -20.17 13.08
CA GLU A 101 -5.67 -19.43 11.95
C GLU A 101 -4.81 -18.24 11.51
N ARG A 102 -3.95 -17.76 12.40
CA ARG A 102 -3.07 -16.61 12.16
C ARG A 102 -1.97 -17.03 11.17
N ALA A 103 -1.91 -16.34 10.04
CA ALA A 103 -0.77 -16.46 9.12
C ALA A 103 0.52 -15.96 9.78
N HIS A 104 1.64 -16.60 9.46
CA HIS A 104 3.00 -16.27 9.90
C HIS A 104 3.98 -16.52 8.75
N GLY A 105 5.24 -16.13 8.94
CA GLY A 105 6.30 -16.26 7.97
C GLY A 105 6.63 -14.95 7.25
N ALA A 106 7.53 -15.06 6.28
CA ALA A 106 8.00 -13.92 5.50
C ALA A 106 6.87 -13.35 4.62
N PHE A 107 6.83 -12.03 4.51
CA PHE A 107 5.96 -11.33 3.58
C PHE A 107 6.74 -10.45 2.61
N TYR A 108 6.21 -10.36 1.39
CA TYR A 108 6.75 -9.53 0.32
C TYR A 108 5.62 -9.00 -0.55
N ARG A 109 5.44 -7.67 -0.57
CA ARG A 109 4.43 -6.96 -1.36
C ARG A 109 5.12 -5.92 -2.23
N ARG A 110 4.70 -5.80 -3.49
CA ARG A 110 5.19 -4.77 -4.42
C ARG A 110 4.03 -3.95 -4.94
N PHE A 111 4.19 -2.64 -5.01
CA PHE A 111 3.20 -1.70 -5.51
C PHE A 111 3.87 -0.86 -6.58
N ALA A 112 3.40 -0.97 -7.82
CA ALA A 112 3.84 -0.05 -8.86
C ALA A 112 3.06 1.27 -8.69
N LEU A 113 3.80 2.37 -8.62
CA LEU A 113 3.30 3.70 -8.35
C LEU A 113 3.37 4.57 -9.61
N PRO A 114 2.48 5.56 -9.75
CA PRO A 114 2.56 6.53 -10.84
C PRO A 114 3.88 7.29 -10.84
N ASP A 115 4.28 7.82 -12.00
CA ASP A 115 5.49 8.66 -12.13
C ASP A 115 5.46 9.92 -11.25
N SER A 116 4.26 10.36 -10.87
CA SER A 116 4.04 11.46 -9.94
C SER A 116 4.43 11.13 -8.49
N ALA A 117 4.73 9.88 -8.13
CA ALA A 117 5.17 9.54 -6.77
C ALA A 117 6.60 10.05 -6.49
N ASN A 118 6.79 10.72 -5.34
CA ASN A 118 8.08 11.21 -4.87
C ASN A 118 8.72 10.22 -3.90
N ALA A 119 9.81 9.58 -4.34
CA ALA A 119 10.58 8.60 -3.57
C ALA A 119 11.19 9.19 -2.28
N GLU A 120 11.68 10.43 -2.39
CA GLU A 120 12.49 11.06 -1.34
C GLU A 120 11.65 11.48 -0.14
N GLY A 121 10.34 11.63 -0.34
CA GLY A 121 9.40 12.06 0.70
C GLY A 121 8.65 10.93 1.39
N ILE A 122 8.99 9.66 1.12
CA ILE A 122 8.26 8.51 1.69
C ILE A 122 8.45 8.49 3.21
N ALA A 123 7.33 8.37 3.92
CA ALA A 123 7.29 8.19 5.36
C ALA A 123 6.40 7.00 5.71
N ALA A 124 6.74 6.29 6.78
CA ALA A 124 5.96 5.15 7.26
C ALA A 124 5.76 5.21 8.77
N THR A 125 4.57 4.88 9.23
CA THR A 125 4.24 4.81 10.66
C THR A 125 3.42 3.57 10.96
N GLY A 126 3.75 2.88 12.05
CA GLY A 126 3.03 1.70 12.52
C GLY A 126 2.20 2.04 13.75
N LYS A 127 0.90 1.74 13.73
CA LYS A 127 0.02 1.93 14.89
C LYS A 127 -1.04 0.83 14.95
N HIS A 128 -1.19 0.21 16.13
CA HIS A 128 -2.19 -0.84 16.39
C HIS A 128 -2.18 -2.01 15.38
N GLY A 129 -0.99 -2.39 14.89
CA GLY A 129 -0.84 -3.47 13.91
C GLY A 129 -1.14 -3.08 12.46
N VAL A 130 -1.37 -1.80 12.18
CA VAL A 130 -1.52 -1.25 10.82
C VAL A 130 -0.30 -0.40 10.50
N LEU A 131 0.31 -0.66 9.35
CA LEU A 131 1.37 0.15 8.76
C LEU A 131 0.76 1.14 7.77
N GLU A 132 0.92 2.43 8.02
CA GLU A 132 0.58 3.50 7.08
C GLU A 132 1.86 3.95 6.37
N ILE A 133 1.86 3.89 5.03
CA ILE A 133 2.94 4.39 4.16
C ILE A 133 2.39 5.59 3.38
N SER A 134 2.97 6.76 3.63
CA SER A 134 2.63 8.02 2.97
C SER A 134 3.68 8.35 1.91
N ILE A 135 3.26 8.50 0.66
CA ILE A 135 4.12 8.78 -0.50
C ILE A 135 3.69 10.11 -1.12
N PRO A 136 4.39 11.21 -0.85
CA PRO A 136 4.06 12.50 -1.45
C PRO A 136 4.10 12.46 -2.97
N LYS A 137 3.31 13.32 -3.61
CA LYS A 137 3.41 13.55 -5.05
C LYS A 137 4.54 14.54 -5.34
N LYS A 138 5.19 14.36 -6.48
CA LYS A 138 6.14 15.32 -7.05
C LYS A 138 5.37 16.61 -7.36
N PRO A 139 6.01 17.78 -7.19
CA PRO A 139 5.44 19.04 -7.65
C PRO A 139 5.10 18.93 -9.14
N GLU A 140 3.92 19.42 -9.54
CA GLU A 140 3.57 19.49 -10.95
C GLU A 140 4.58 20.39 -11.66
N THR A 141 5.39 19.80 -12.55
CA THR A 141 6.34 20.57 -13.33
C THR A 141 5.58 21.31 -14.42
N THR A 142 5.50 22.64 -14.33
CA THR A 142 5.01 23.45 -15.45
C THR A 142 5.87 23.17 -16.68
N PRO A 143 5.29 22.75 -17.82
CA PRO A 143 6.06 22.45 -19.02
C PRO A 143 6.89 23.67 -19.42
N ARG A 144 8.21 23.48 -19.55
CA ARG A 144 9.12 24.55 -19.99
C ARG A 144 9.02 24.69 -21.50
N ARG A 145 8.70 25.90 -21.98
CA ARG A 145 8.79 26.23 -23.41
C ARG A 145 10.25 26.28 -23.81
N ILE A 146 10.67 25.37 -24.68
CA ILE A 146 12.01 25.40 -25.28
C ILE A 146 11.96 26.37 -26.47
N GLN A 147 12.78 27.43 -26.43
CA GLN A 147 13.02 28.26 -27.61
C GLN A 147 14.06 27.58 -28.49
N VAL A 148 13.75 27.46 -29.78
CA VAL A 148 14.70 26.96 -30.79
C VAL A 148 15.50 28.17 -31.29
N SER A 149 16.84 28.05 -31.29
CA SER A 149 17.80 29.04 -31.82
C SER A 149 18.57 28.45 -32.99
#